data_AF-A0A6B0RSX0-F1
#
_entry.id   AF-A0A6B0RSX0-F1
#
_cell.length_a   1.000
_cell.length_b   1.000
_cell.length_c   1.000
_cell.angle_alpha   90.00
_cell.angle_beta   90.00
_cell.angle_gamma   90.00
#
_symmetry.space_group_name_H-M   'P 1'
#
loop_
_entity.id
_entity.type
_entity.pdbx_description
1 polymer ?
#
loop_
_entity_poly.entity_id
_entity_poly.type
_entity_poly.pdbx_seq_one_letter_code
_entity_poly.pdbx_strand_id
1 'polypeptide(L)'
;MEVVALLGLRSIQHTPISVKNARVPQHYKASLTATFNLFPEAKFAVVLGEDLDIAVDPFSYLSQSVHLLEEDDSLYCISAWNDQGCEHTAEDPAVLYRVETMPGLGWVLRKFLYKEEFEPKWPTPEKLWDWDMFMRMPEQRRGRECIIPDVS
;
A
#
# COMPACT_ATOMS: atom_id res chain seq x y z
N MET A 1 6.30 -12.82 -17.59
CA MET A 1 5.54 -11.93 -18.50
C MET A 1 4.42 -12.67 -19.22
N GLU A 2 4.58 -13.97 -19.51
CA GLU A 2 3.58 -14.76 -20.23
C GLU A 2 2.19 -14.73 -19.57
N VAL A 3 2.10 -14.83 -18.24
CA VAL A 3 0.82 -14.73 -17.52
C VAL A 3 0.16 -13.36 -17.68
N VAL A 4 0.92 -12.27 -17.56
CA VAL A 4 0.37 -10.91 -17.73
C VAL A 4 -0.11 -10.69 -19.17
N ALA A 5 0.66 -11.16 -20.16
CA ALA A 5 0.28 -11.09 -21.57
C ALA A 5 -0.97 -11.92 -21.89
N LEU A 6 -1.10 -13.11 -21.29
CA LEU A 6 -2.28 -13.96 -21.41
C LEU A 6 -3.56 -13.23 -20.95
N LEU A 7 -3.47 -12.44 -19.88
CA LEU A 7 -4.58 -11.66 -19.33
C LEU A 7 -4.81 -10.31 -20.05
N GLY A 8 -3.97 -9.97 -21.04
CA GLY A 8 -4.05 -8.70 -21.76
C GLY A 8 -3.76 -7.46 -20.89
N LEU A 9 -3.02 -7.63 -19.78
CA LEU A 9 -2.71 -6.56 -18.85
C LEU A 9 -1.39 -5.87 -19.20
N ARG A 10 -1.25 -4.61 -18.76
CA ARG A 10 0.02 -3.87 -18.88
C ARG A 10 1.01 -4.38 -17.84
N SER A 11 2.26 -4.54 -18.25
CA SER A 11 3.37 -4.92 -17.38
C SER A 11 4.63 -4.14 -17.69
N ILE A 12 5.43 -3.86 -16.67
CA ILE A 12 6.75 -3.22 -16.78
C ILE A 12 7.77 -4.14 -16.12
N GLN A 13 8.82 -4.48 -16.85
CA GLN A 13 9.96 -5.20 -16.28
C GLN A 13 10.96 -4.20 -15.68
N HIS A 14 11.51 -4.55 -14.52
CA HIS A 14 12.48 -3.73 -13.81
C HIS A 14 13.73 -4.57 -13.49
N THR A 15 14.90 -4.07 -13.89
CA THR A 15 16.17 -4.70 -13.54
C THR A 15 16.38 -4.63 -12.02
N PRO A 16 16.61 -5.76 -11.33
CA PRO A 16 16.84 -5.76 -9.89
C PRO A 16 18.01 -4.85 -9.47
N ILE A 17 17.83 -4.14 -8.37
CA ILE A 17 18.87 -3.31 -7.74
C ILE A 17 19.04 -3.85 -6.31
N SER A 18 20.28 -4.03 -5.86
CA SER A 18 20.63 -4.60 -4.55
C SER A 18 20.20 -6.05 -4.33
N VAL A 19 20.30 -6.54 -3.10
CA VAL A 19 20.11 -7.94 -2.68
C VAL A 19 19.19 -8.04 -1.46
N LYS A 20 18.66 -9.25 -1.20
CA LYS A 20 17.82 -9.56 -0.02
C LYS A 20 16.69 -8.55 0.15
N ASN A 21 16.45 -8.12 1.38
CA ASN A 21 15.44 -7.12 1.73
C ASN A 21 15.80 -5.69 1.31
N ALA A 22 17.01 -5.39 0.83
CA ALA A 22 17.26 -4.10 0.18
C ALA A 22 16.73 -4.05 -1.26
N ARG A 23 16.57 -5.19 -1.93
CA ARG A 23 16.05 -5.26 -3.31
C ARG A 23 14.58 -4.88 -3.40
N VAL A 24 13.76 -5.35 -2.47
CA VAL A 24 12.31 -5.16 -2.48
C VAL A 24 11.92 -3.68 -2.33
N PRO A 25 12.47 -2.89 -1.38
CA PRO A 25 12.22 -1.46 -1.30
C PRO A 25 12.56 -0.70 -2.59
N GLN A 26 13.65 -1.06 -3.29
CA GLN A 26 13.97 -0.41 -4.56
C GLN A 26 12.94 -0.73 -5.63
N HIS A 27 12.41 -1.96 -5.63
CA HIS A 27 11.34 -2.35 -6.55
C HIS A 27 10.02 -1.62 -6.24
N TYR A 28 9.66 -1.47 -4.96
CA TYR A 28 8.51 -0.66 -4.54
C TYR A 28 8.68 0.79 -4.98
N LYS A 29 9.83 1.41 -4.70
CA LYS A 29 10.12 2.79 -5.14
C LYS A 29 9.96 2.94 -6.65
N ALA A 30 10.61 2.09 -7.43
CA ALA A 30 10.54 2.13 -8.89
C ALA A 30 9.08 2.00 -9.39
N SER A 31 8.30 1.09 -8.81
CA SER A 31 6.92 0.82 -9.21
C SER A 31 5.95 1.95 -8.84
N LEU A 32 6.09 2.52 -7.64
CA LEU A 32 5.27 3.65 -7.19
C LEU A 32 5.58 4.91 -7.99
N THR A 33 6.88 5.19 -8.23
CA THR A 33 7.29 6.30 -9.09
C THR A 33 6.76 6.13 -10.51
N ALA A 34 6.89 4.95 -11.10
CA ALA A 34 6.39 4.67 -12.45
C ALA A 34 4.87 4.84 -12.52
N THR A 35 4.12 4.34 -11.55
CA THR A 35 2.65 4.47 -11.49
C THR A 35 2.20 5.93 -11.53
N PHE A 36 2.76 6.80 -10.68
CA PHE A 36 2.38 8.21 -10.66
C PHE A 36 2.90 9.01 -11.86
N ASN A 37 3.91 8.51 -12.57
CA ASN A 37 4.35 9.09 -13.85
C ASN A 37 3.44 8.66 -15.01
N LEU A 38 2.95 7.41 -15.01
CA LEU A 38 2.00 6.90 -16.00
C LEU A 38 0.61 7.55 -15.88
N PHE A 39 0.22 7.91 -14.66
CA PHE A 39 -1.06 8.54 -14.36
C PHE A 39 -0.85 9.86 -13.60
N PRO A 40 -0.48 10.95 -14.30
CA PRO A 40 -0.14 12.22 -13.66
C PRO A 40 -1.28 12.84 -12.83
N GLU A 41 -2.53 12.64 -13.24
CA GLU A 41 -3.70 13.18 -12.55
C GLU A 41 -4.21 12.30 -11.39
N ALA A 42 -3.64 11.11 -11.19
CA ALA A 42 -4.07 10.22 -10.13
C ALA A 42 -3.70 10.79 -8.75
N LYS A 43 -4.67 10.87 -7.84
CA LYS A 43 -4.45 11.26 -6.44
C LYS A 43 -4.04 10.10 -5.54
N PHE A 44 -4.45 8.89 -5.90
CA PHE A 44 -4.25 7.66 -5.14
C PHE A 44 -3.70 6.54 -6.04
N ALA A 45 -3.06 5.55 -5.42
CA ALA A 45 -2.72 4.28 -6.06
C ALA A 45 -3.05 3.13 -5.11
N VAL A 46 -3.66 2.06 -5.63
CA VAL A 46 -3.84 0.80 -4.90
C VAL A 46 -2.62 -0.07 -5.13
N VAL A 47 -2.07 -0.63 -4.04
CA VAL A 47 -0.86 -1.45 -4.05
C VAL A 47 -1.22 -2.86 -3.58
N LEU A 48 -1.06 -3.83 -4.48
CA LEU A 48 -1.37 -5.25 -4.24
C LEU A 48 -0.09 -6.09 -4.32
N GLY A 49 0.09 -7.03 -3.40
CA GLY A 49 1.08 -8.10 -3.51
C GLY A 49 0.62 -9.14 -4.55
N GLU A 50 1.56 -9.86 -5.17
CA GLU A 50 1.23 -10.91 -6.15
C GLU A 50 0.72 -12.21 -5.51
N ASP A 51 0.89 -12.33 -4.20
CA ASP A 51 0.54 -13.48 -3.35
C ASP A 51 -0.76 -13.28 -2.56
N LEU A 52 -1.59 -12.32 -2.98
CA LEU A 52 -2.88 -12.01 -2.34
C LEU A 52 -4.04 -12.55 -3.18
N ASP A 53 -4.95 -13.26 -2.53
CA ASP A 53 -6.31 -13.42 -3.05
C ASP A 53 -7.10 -12.14 -2.80
N ILE A 54 -7.81 -11.70 -3.83
CA ILE A 54 -8.57 -10.46 -3.79
C ILE A 54 -10.04 -10.81 -3.58
N ALA A 55 -10.65 -10.22 -2.55
CA ALA A 55 -12.08 -10.39 -2.24
C ALA A 55 -12.99 -10.03 -3.43
N VAL A 56 -14.28 -10.34 -3.33
CA VAL A 56 -15.26 -10.02 -4.38
C VAL A 56 -15.64 -8.54 -4.40
N ASP A 57 -15.51 -7.85 -3.27
CA ASP A 57 -15.95 -6.47 -3.03
C ASP A 57 -14.85 -5.46 -2.65
N PRO A 58 -13.54 -5.64 -2.96
CA PRO A 58 -12.46 -4.77 -2.49
C PRO A 58 -12.65 -3.35 -3.01
N PHE A 59 -13.09 -3.20 -4.25
CA PHE A 59 -13.34 -1.88 -4.85
C PHE A 59 -14.65 -1.27 -4.36
N SER A 60 -15.60 -2.06 -3.84
CA SER A 60 -16.79 -1.54 -3.15
C SER A 60 -16.38 -0.95 -1.80
N TYR A 61 -15.57 -1.67 -1.02
CA TYR A 61 -14.97 -1.19 0.21
C TYR A 61 -14.15 0.09 -0.02
N LEU A 62 -13.26 0.10 -1.00
CA LEU A 62 -12.44 1.28 -1.32
C LEU A 62 -13.29 2.44 -1.83
N SER A 63 -14.31 2.19 -2.67
CA SER A 63 -15.18 3.26 -3.18
C SER A 63 -15.94 3.97 -2.05
N GLN A 64 -16.30 3.26 -0.98
CA GLN A 64 -17.01 3.83 0.16
C GLN A 64 -16.07 4.54 1.14
N SER A 65 -14.81 4.14 1.23
CA SER A 65 -13.87 4.64 2.25
C SER A 65 -12.82 5.63 1.73
N VAL A 66 -12.51 5.66 0.42
CA VAL A 66 -11.38 6.44 -0.12
C VAL A 66 -11.51 7.96 0.11
N HIS A 67 -12.73 8.49 0.18
CA HIS A 67 -12.97 9.91 0.47
C HIS A 67 -12.39 10.34 1.83
N LEU A 68 -12.30 9.42 2.80
CA LEU A 68 -11.71 9.68 4.12
C LEU A 68 -10.24 10.12 4.00
N LEU A 69 -9.49 9.61 3.02
CA LEU A 69 -8.10 10.00 2.78
C LEU A 69 -7.96 11.42 2.18
N GLU A 70 -9.02 11.96 1.58
CA GLU A 70 -9.09 13.36 1.11
C GLU A 70 -9.54 14.31 2.23
N GLU A 71 -10.38 13.83 3.15
CA GLU A 71 -11.06 14.66 4.15
C GLU A 71 -10.35 14.68 5.53
N ASP A 72 -9.54 13.67 5.84
CA ASP A 72 -8.85 13.53 7.13
C ASP A 72 -7.33 13.38 6.97
N ASP A 73 -6.59 14.44 7.31
CA ASP A 73 -5.13 14.48 7.25
C ASP A 73 -4.45 13.60 8.32
N SER A 74 -5.17 13.18 9.36
CA SER A 74 -4.66 12.25 10.37
C SER A 74 -4.60 10.80 9.87
N LEU A 75 -5.19 10.49 8.72
CA LEU A 75 -5.10 9.17 8.10
C LEU A 75 -3.84 8.99 7.26
N TYR A 76 -3.20 7.85 7.41
CA TYR A 76 -1.98 7.46 6.72
C TYR A 76 -2.28 6.65 5.46
N CYS A 77 -3.21 5.69 5.58
CA CYS A 77 -3.60 4.79 4.51
C CYS A 77 -4.99 4.18 4.76
N ILE A 78 -5.52 3.50 3.74
CA ILE A 78 -6.61 2.53 3.89
C ILE A 78 -6.01 1.18 3.51
N SER A 79 -6.19 0.17 4.35
CA SER A 79 -5.72 -1.19 4.15
C SER A 79 -6.91 -2.14 4.13
N ALA A 80 -6.81 -3.21 3.33
CA ALA A 80 -7.78 -4.30 3.29
C ALA A 80 -7.49 -5.37 4.36
N TRP A 81 -6.36 -5.25 5.08
CA TRP A 81 -5.89 -6.26 6.02
C TRP A 81 -6.03 -5.83 7.48
N ASN A 82 -6.66 -6.68 8.28
CA ASN A 82 -6.74 -6.64 9.73
C ASN A 82 -5.79 -7.67 10.33
N ASP A 83 -4.71 -7.20 10.95
CA ASP A 83 -3.69 -8.06 11.57
C ASP A 83 -4.24 -8.96 12.70
N GLN A 84 -5.41 -8.64 13.26
CA GLN A 84 -6.06 -9.42 14.32
C GLN A 84 -7.39 -10.05 13.87
N GLY A 85 -7.75 -9.92 12.58
CA GLY A 85 -8.98 -10.44 12.01
C GLY A 85 -8.84 -11.91 11.65
N CYS A 86 -8.98 -12.80 12.62
CA CYS A 86 -9.02 -14.25 12.40
C CYS A 86 -10.49 -14.72 12.32
N GLU A 87 -10.70 -15.92 11.77
CA GLU A 87 -12.03 -16.53 11.57
C GLU A 87 -12.94 -16.53 12.82
N HIS A 88 -12.34 -16.56 14.02
CA HIS A 88 -13.04 -16.62 15.30
C HIS A 88 -13.00 -15.31 16.09
N THR A 89 -12.41 -14.23 15.53
CA THR A 89 -12.26 -12.93 16.20
C THR A 89 -12.76 -11.76 15.38
N ALA A 90 -12.99 -11.92 14.08
CA ALA A 90 -13.66 -10.96 13.21
C ALA A 90 -15.04 -11.49 12.81
N GLU A 91 -16.03 -10.60 12.78
CA GLU A 91 -17.43 -11.00 12.61
C GLU A 91 -18.20 -10.10 11.63
N ASP A 92 -17.99 -8.77 11.67
CA ASP A 92 -18.86 -7.83 10.97
C ASP A 92 -18.19 -7.20 9.74
N PRO A 93 -18.56 -7.59 8.50
CA PRO A 93 -17.95 -7.06 7.28
C PRO A 93 -18.27 -5.58 7.02
N ALA A 94 -19.16 -4.95 7.78
CA ALA A 94 -19.48 -3.53 7.65
C ALA A 94 -18.72 -2.63 8.65
N VAL A 95 -17.98 -3.20 9.60
CA VAL A 95 -17.25 -2.44 10.62
C VAL A 95 -15.85 -2.07 10.14
N LEU A 96 -15.44 -0.83 10.45
CA LEU A 96 -14.11 -0.29 10.20
C LEU A 96 -13.43 0.14 11.50
N TYR A 97 -12.10 0.03 11.54
CA TYR A 97 -11.27 0.47 12.64
C TYR A 97 -10.21 1.49 12.19
N ARG A 98 -9.74 2.30 13.14
CA ARG A 98 -8.49 3.07 13.04
C ARG A 98 -7.40 2.36 13.83
N VAL A 99 -6.24 2.18 13.21
CA VAL A 99 -5.08 1.53 13.83
C VAL A 99 -3.81 2.33 13.66
N GLU A 100 -2.98 2.38 14.71
CA GLU A 100 -1.70 3.10 14.75
C GLU A 100 -0.55 2.35 14.04
N THR A 101 -0.81 1.79 12.86
CA THR A 101 0.19 1.10 12.04
C THR A 101 -0.12 1.26 10.55
N MET A 102 0.75 0.71 9.71
CA MET A 102 0.53 0.57 8.26
C MET A 102 0.54 -0.93 7.94
N PRO A 103 -0.62 -1.60 7.86
CA PRO A 103 -0.68 -3.06 7.71
C PRO A 103 -0.09 -3.53 6.38
N GLY A 104 -0.42 -2.85 5.28
CA GLY A 104 0.01 -3.23 3.93
C GLY A 104 -1.02 -4.13 3.27
N LEU A 105 -0.57 -5.25 2.66
CA LEU A 105 -1.41 -6.36 2.16
C LEU A 105 -2.73 -5.92 1.48
N GLY A 106 -2.60 -5.11 0.42
CA GLY A 106 -3.74 -4.49 -0.25
C GLY A 106 -4.11 -3.15 0.36
N TRP A 107 -3.44 -2.08 -0.07
CA TRP A 107 -3.58 -0.77 0.56
C TRP A 107 -3.58 0.39 -0.44
N VAL A 108 -4.15 1.52 -0.01
CA VAL A 108 -4.25 2.76 -0.79
C VAL A 108 -3.19 3.76 -0.34
N LEU A 109 -2.37 4.21 -1.29
CA LEU A 109 -1.33 5.22 -1.11
C LEU A 109 -1.79 6.58 -1.67
N ARG A 110 -1.68 7.63 -0.85
CA ARG A 110 -1.85 9.02 -1.32
C ARG A 110 -0.63 9.46 -2.12
N LYS A 111 -0.84 10.05 -3.30
CA LYS A 111 0.25 10.57 -4.16
C LYS A 111 1.09 11.60 -3.44
N PHE A 112 0.45 12.56 -2.76
CA PHE A 112 1.14 13.62 -2.01
C PHE A 112 2.08 13.01 -0.95
N LEU A 113 1.59 12.05 -0.17
CA LEU A 113 2.38 11.36 0.85
C LEU A 113 3.61 10.67 0.24
N TYR A 114 3.45 10.00 -0.91
CA TYR A 114 4.58 9.38 -1.60
C TYR A 114 5.58 10.41 -2.13
N LYS A 115 5.11 11.36 -2.92
CA LYS A 115 5.96 12.31 -3.68
C LYS A 115 6.69 13.29 -2.77
N GLU A 116 5.99 13.83 -1.78
CA GLU A 116 6.53 14.89 -0.93
C GLU A 116 7.22 14.34 0.32
N GLU A 117 6.74 13.23 0.89
CA GLU A 117 7.29 12.71 2.14
C GLU A 117 8.20 11.49 1.96
N PHE A 118 7.84 10.48 1.17
CA PHE A 118 8.61 9.21 1.12
C PHE A 118 9.69 9.16 0.06
N GLU A 119 9.37 9.49 -1.18
CA GLU A 119 10.27 9.35 -2.33
C GLU A 119 11.63 10.04 -2.11
N PRO A 120 11.70 11.27 -1.53
CA PRO A 120 12.98 11.95 -1.28
C PRO A 120 13.84 11.29 -0.20
N LYS A 121 13.20 10.62 0.78
CA LYS A 121 13.89 9.99 1.93
C LYS A 121 13.86 8.46 1.89
N TRP A 122 13.49 7.87 0.75
CA TRP A 122 13.37 6.44 0.59
C TRP A 122 14.71 5.75 0.89
N PRO A 123 14.73 4.59 1.58
CA PRO A 123 15.98 3.89 1.89
C PRO A 123 16.82 3.65 0.64
N THR A 124 18.11 3.96 0.76
CA THR A 124 19.07 3.75 -0.31
C THR A 124 19.37 2.25 -0.51
N PRO A 125 19.86 1.83 -1.69
CA PRO A 125 20.04 0.41 -2.02
C PRO A 125 20.98 -0.36 -1.08
N GLU A 126 21.86 0.31 -0.35
CA GLU A 126 22.76 -0.29 0.64
C GLU A 126 22.08 -0.62 1.99
N LYS A 127 20.89 -0.06 2.26
CA LYS A 127 20.17 -0.30 3.51
C LYS A 127 19.35 -1.59 3.42
N LEU A 128 19.73 -2.60 4.20
CA LEU A 128 19.02 -3.87 4.37
C LEU A 128 17.76 -3.70 5.25
N TRP A 129 16.87 -2.78 4.87
CA TRP A 129 15.64 -2.47 5.60
C TRP A 129 14.43 -2.95 4.82
N ASP A 130 13.42 -3.45 5.53
CA ASP A 130 12.12 -3.75 4.94
C ASP A 130 11.33 -2.45 4.73
N TRP A 131 10.70 -2.31 3.56
CA TRP A 131 10.06 -1.07 3.13
C TRP A 131 8.85 -0.73 4.01
N ASP A 132 8.10 -1.74 4.42
CA ASP A 132 6.90 -1.64 5.25
C ASP A 132 7.29 -1.26 6.69
N MET A 133 8.33 -1.88 7.24
CA MET A 133 8.87 -1.52 8.56
C MET A 133 9.39 -0.08 8.57
N PHE A 134 10.10 0.35 7.51
CA PHE A 134 10.48 1.75 7.34
C PHE A 134 9.26 2.68 7.33
N MET A 135 8.17 2.31 6.65
CA MET A 135 6.94 3.10 6.60
C MET A 135 6.20 3.15 7.94
N ARG A 136 6.37 2.16 8.82
CA ARG A 136 5.77 2.11 10.17
C ARG A 136 6.55 2.92 11.21
N MET A 137 7.80 3.30 10.92
CA MET A 137 8.62 4.09 11.85
C MET A 137 7.98 5.45 12.17
N PRO A 138 8.15 5.97 13.40
CA PRO A 138 7.54 7.23 13.84
C PRO A 138 7.87 8.44 12.95
N GLU A 139 9.06 8.50 12.35
CA GLU A 139 9.53 9.59 11.49
C GLU A 139 8.78 9.64 10.14
N GLN A 140 8.22 8.50 9.73
CA GLN A 140 7.42 8.31 8.52
C GLN A 140 5.93 8.46 8.85
N ARG A 141 5.42 7.63 9.77
CA ARG A 141 4.00 7.59 10.11
C ARG A 141 3.52 8.86 10.82
N ARG A 142 4.38 9.48 11.65
CA ARG A 142 4.12 10.77 12.33
C ARG A 142 2.81 10.79 13.12
N GLY A 143 2.50 9.69 13.81
CA GLY A 143 1.28 9.55 14.61
C GLY A 143 -0.01 9.35 13.81
N ARG A 144 0.04 9.31 12.47
CA ARG A 144 -1.12 9.01 11.63
C ARG A 144 -1.53 7.54 11.74
N GLU A 145 -2.77 7.25 11.39
CA GLU A 145 -3.40 5.92 11.53
C GLU A 145 -3.93 5.42 10.19
N CYS A 146 -4.11 4.12 10.02
CA CYS A 146 -4.80 3.60 8.84
C CYS A 146 -6.21 3.12 9.17
N ILE A 147 -7.09 3.15 8.17
CA ILE A 147 -8.37 2.46 8.21
C ILE A 147 -8.18 1.00 7.80
N ILE A 148 -8.80 0.08 8.54
CA ILE A 148 -8.89 -1.34 8.22
C ILE A 148 -10.35 -1.82 8.40
N PRO A 149 -10.80 -2.86 7.67
CA PRO A 149 -12.06 -3.52 7.98
C PRO A 149 -11.90 -4.45 9.20
N ASP A 150 -13.01 -4.88 9.80
CA ASP A 150 -12.99 -5.99 10.76
C ASP A 150 -12.65 -7.33 10.06
N VAL A 151 -13.36 -7.64 8.97
CA VAL A 151 -13.14 -8.83 8.13
C VAL A 151 -12.30 -8.46 6.90
N SER A 152 -11.17 -9.16 6.69
CA SER A 152 -10.25 -8.98 5.55
C SER A 152 -10.52 -9.92 4.39
#